data_AF-A0A970KHR3-F1
#
_entry.id   AF-A0A970KHR3-F1
#
_cell.length_a   1.000
_cell.length_b   1.000
_cell.length_c   1.000
_cell.angle_alpha   90.00
_cell.angle_beta   90.00
_cell.angle_gamma   90.00
#
_symmetry.space_group_name_H-M   'P 1'
#
loop_
_entity.id
_entity.type
_entity.pdbx_description
1 polymer ?
#
loop_
_entity_poly.entity_id
_entity_poly.type
_entity_poly.pdbx_seq_one_letter_code
_entity_poly.pdbx_strand_id
1 'polypeptide(L)'
;MKRKLSVMFNFVSVLGLIFLITGPLVIFQDYIAYGSRWYKVLPATIIPALILFFISGFKEKRKVLYIVIIILHIILLWGYFSYHCFFSSGPFTDIRLYDHILKENNYPENLELFPDEIPEDVSEINMRYFRGMLQGKAFFVLKYKAPDEHIGEILKKYDFKNGVVPGRGANAALSYTGYAHIRNMDDESFLKNYGDKIYIYEKEYSNSYYTTGILILRDAAEVVYFLFSM
;
A
#
# COMPACT_ATOMS: atom_id res chain seq x y z
N MET A 1 39.94 27.36 -25.82
CA MET A 1 39.42 27.22 -24.44
C MET A 1 37.91 27.49 -24.27
N LYS A 2 37.25 28.27 -25.14
CA LYS A 2 35.80 28.61 -25.00
C LYS A 2 34.80 27.43 -25.20
N ARG A 3 35.13 26.40 -25.99
CA ARG A 3 34.22 25.27 -26.29
C ARG A 3 33.90 24.34 -25.11
N LYS A 4 34.82 24.15 -24.15
CA LYS A 4 34.54 23.32 -22.95
C LYS A 4 33.56 23.98 -21.98
N LEU A 5 33.39 25.30 -22.06
CA LEU A 5 32.58 26.06 -21.10
C LEU A 5 31.07 26.01 -21.39
N SER A 6 30.64 25.92 -22.66
CA SER A 6 29.21 25.82 -23.00
C SER A 6 28.63 24.45 -22.68
N VAL A 7 29.43 23.38 -22.84
CA VAL A 7 29.01 22.00 -22.56
C VAL A 7 28.72 21.79 -21.07
N MET A 8 29.50 22.40 -20.17
CA MET A 8 29.32 22.23 -18.73
C MET A 8 28.15 23.05 -18.14
N PHE A 9 27.77 24.16 -18.78
CA PHE A 9 26.56 24.92 -18.40
C PHE A 9 25.29 24.12 -18.70
N ASN A 10 25.31 23.31 -19.76
CA ASN A 10 24.21 22.40 -20.07
C ASN A 10 24.07 21.29 -19.03
N PHE A 11 25.17 20.72 -18.51
CA PHE A 11 25.07 19.54 -17.63
C PHE A 11 24.36 19.82 -16.29
N VAL A 12 24.72 20.90 -15.59
CA VAL A 12 24.10 21.25 -14.28
C VAL A 12 22.61 21.58 -14.46
N SER A 13 22.29 22.32 -15.53
CA SER A 13 20.91 22.67 -15.86
C SER A 13 20.07 21.44 -16.22
N VAL A 14 20.67 20.47 -16.91
CA VAL A 14 20.04 19.17 -17.20
C VAL A 14 19.78 18.39 -15.91
N LEU A 15 20.71 18.36 -14.96
CA LEU A 15 20.46 17.74 -13.65
C LEU A 15 19.31 18.44 -12.90
N GLY A 16 19.26 19.78 -12.92
CA GLY A 16 18.15 20.53 -12.35
C GLY A 16 16.81 20.17 -12.99
N LEU A 17 16.78 20.03 -14.31
CA LEU A 17 15.58 19.60 -15.04
C LEU A 17 15.16 18.17 -14.65
N ILE A 18 16.12 17.25 -14.52
CA ILE A 18 15.86 15.88 -14.08
C ILE A 18 15.15 15.89 -12.72
N PHE A 19 15.66 16.63 -11.73
CA PHE A 19 14.99 16.75 -10.43
C PHE A 19 13.58 17.31 -10.54
N LEU A 20 13.39 18.36 -11.34
CA LEU A 20 12.08 18.99 -11.49
C LEU A 20 11.02 18.00 -12.03
N ILE A 21 11.44 17.08 -12.92
CA ILE A 21 10.57 16.10 -13.55
C ILE A 21 10.38 14.85 -12.68
N THR A 22 11.43 14.40 -11.98
CA THR A 22 11.38 13.13 -11.23
C THR A 22 10.38 13.15 -10.09
N GLY A 23 10.20 14.27 -9.38
CA GLY A 23 9.21 14.37 -8.30
C GLY A 23 7.78 14.07 -8.76
N PRO A 24 7.23 14.82 -9.73
CA PRO A 24 5.94 14.53 -10.34
C PRO A 24 5.86 13.13 -10.96
N LEU A 25 6.91 12.67 -11.64
CA LEU A 25 6.96 11.34 -12.25
C LEU A 25 6.81 10.23 -11.20
N VAL A 26 7.51 10.33 -10.06
CA VAL A 26 7.44 9.36 -8.97
C VAL A 26 6.05 9.35 -8.33
N ILE A 27 5.44 10.52 -8.13
CA ILE A 27 4.07 10.60 -7.59
C ILE A 27 3.07 9.98 -8.57
N PHE A 28 3.23 10.23 -9.87
CA PHE A 28 2.35 9.68 -10.90
C PHE A 28 2.52 8.16 -11.03
N GLN A 29 3.76 7.68 -11.01
CA GLN A 29 4.08 6.26 -11.14
C GLN A 29 3.63 5.45 -9.91
N ASP A 30 3.67 6.05 -8.73
CA ASP A 30 3.28 5.39 -7.49
C ASP A 30 2.40 6.29 -6.61
N TYR A 31 1.18 6.51 -7.11
CA TYR A 31 0.19 7.36 -6.46
C TYR A 31 -0.24 6.83 -5.09
N ILE A 32 -0.29 5.51 -4.89
CA ILE A 32 -0.66 4.91 -3.61
C ILE A 32 0.35 5.33 -2.52
N ALA A 33 1.65 5.24 -2.81
CA ALA A 33 2.69 5.57 -1.84
C ALA A 33 2.88 7.09 -1.62
N TYR A 34 2.76 7.88 -2.69
CA TYR A 34 3.18 9.30 -2.70
C TYR A 34 2.04 10.29 -2.90
N GLY A 35 0.86 9.87 -3.34
CA GLY A 35 -0.27 10.75 -3.65
C GLY A 35 -0.68 11.63 -2.47
N SER A 36 -0.77 11.08 -1.26
CA SER A 36 -1.06 11.86 -0.04
C SER A 36 0.16 12.59 0.53
N ARG A 37 1.36 12.31 0.02
CA ARG A 37 2.65 12.81 0.53
C ARG A 37 3.39 13.68 -0.48
N TRP A 38 2.70 14.11 -1.53
CA TRP A 38 3.23 14.96 -2.59
C TRP A 38 3.93 16.19 -2.03
N TYR A 39 3.41 16.76 -0.94
CA TYR A 39 3.97 17.93 -0.26
C TYR A 39 5.34 17.69 0.39
N LYS A 40 5.77 16.43 0.55
CA LYS A 40 7.13 16.07 1.00
C LYS A 40 8.05 15.79 -0.19
N VAL A 41 7.52 15.10 -1.20
CA VAL A 41 8.29 14.70 -2.40
C VAL A 41 8.61 15.91 -3.30
N LEU A 42 7.66 16.81 -3.51
CA LEU A 42 7.85 17.96 -4.40
C LEU A 42 8.91 18.94 -3.86
N PRO A 43 8.91 19.39 -2.59
CA PRO A 43 9.99 20.24 -2.10
C PRO A 43 11.37 19.56 -2.16
N ALA A 44 11.43 18.25 -1.88
CA ALA A 44 12.67 17.48 -1.93
C ALA A 44 13.28 17.38 -3.34
N THR A 45 12.49 17.62 -4.39
CA THR A 45 12.93 17.58 -5.79
C THR A 45 13.05 18.98 -6.39
N ILE A 46 12.10 19.88 -6.12
CA ILE A 46 12.08 21.26 -6.63
C ILE A 46 13.20 22.10 -6.01
N ILE A 47 13.44 22.02 -4.69
CA ILE A 47 14.44 22.88 -4.03
C ILE A 47 15.85 22.58 -4.58
N PRO A 48 16.32 21.32 -4.67
CA PRO A 48 17.58 21.02 -5.33
C PRO A 48 17.63 21.48 -6.79
N ALA A 49 16.54 21.32 -7.55
CA ALA A 49 16.48 21.79 -8.93
C ALA A 49 16.73 23.30 -9.04
N LEU A 50 16.06 24.11 -8.21
CA LEU A 50 16.22 25.55 -8.16
C LEU A 50 17.64 25.97 -7.75
N ILE A 51 18.24 25.27 -6.78
CA ILE A 51 19.62 25.49 -6.36
C ILE A 51 20.58 25.23 -7.53
N LEU A 52 20.39 24.13 -8.27
CA LEU A 52 21.21 23.79 -9.44
C LEU A 52 21.08 24.83 -10.55
N PHE A 53 19.86 25.31 -10.83
CA PHE A 53 19.65 26.38 -11.80
C PHE A 53 20.33 27.68 -11.38
N PHE A 54 20.20 28.10 -10.13
CA PHE A 54 20.85 29.30 -9.61
C PHE A 54 22.39 29.18 -9.70
N ILE A 55 22.93 28.04 -9.29
CA ILE A 55 24.36 27.73 -9.32
C ILE A 55 24.91 27.72 -10.76
N SER A 56 24.14 27.24 -11.73
CA SER A 56 24.59 27.15 -13.13
C SER A 56 25.07 28.51 -13.68
N GLY A 57 24.52 29.62 -13.16
CA GLY A 57 24.89 30.99 -13.51
C GLY A 57 26.27 31.44 -13.03
N PHE A 58 26.85 30.81 -12.00
CA PHE A 58 28.13 31.24 -11.41
C PHE A 58 29.33 30.57 -12.11
N LYS A 59 30.29 31.39 -12.55
CA LYS A 59 31.49 30.92 -13.30
C LYS A 59 32.68 30.59 -12.39
N GLU A 60 32.79 31.24 -11.24
CA GLU A 60 33.91 31.08 -10.32
C GLU A 60 33.57 30.05 -9.24
N LYS A 61 34.51 29.15 -8.91
CA LYS A 61 34.40 28.06 -7.90
C LYS A 61 33.64 26.78 -8.29
N ARG A 62 33.50 26.47 -9.58
CA ARG A 62 32.79 25.26 -10.07
C ARG A 62 33.25 23.93 -9.48
N LYS A 63 34.55 23.70 -9.22
CA LYS A 63 35.06 22.39 -8.75
C LYS A 63 34.55 22.00 -7.35
N VAL A 64 34.65 22.91 -6.38
CA VAL A 64 34.15 22.67 -5.01
C VAL A 64 32.63 22.49 -5.03
N LEU A 65 31.96 23.30 -5.86
CA LEU A 65 30.52 23.24 -6.06
C LEU A 65 30.06 21.90 -6.63
N TYR A 66 30.79 21.31 -7.57
CA TYR A 66 30.49 19.96 -8.07
C TYR A 66 30.60 18.89 -6.99
N ILE A 67 31.62 18.95 -6.12
CA ILE A 67 31.78 18.00 -5.02
C ILE A 67 30.59 18.11 -4.05
N VAL A 68 30.20 19.34 -3.69
CA VAL A 68 29.03 19.59 -2.84
C VAL A 68 27.74 19.07 -3.50
N ILE A 69 27.57 19.28 -4.81
CA ILE A 69 26.41 18.78 -5.57
C ILE A 69 26.37 17.25 -5.56
N ILE A 70 27.51 16.58 -5.78
CA ILE A 70 27.58 15.11 -5.76
C ILE A 70 27.23 14.57 -4.37
N ILE A 71 27.75 15.18 -3.30
CA ILE A 71 27.43 14.78 -1.93
C ILE A 71 25.93 14.97 -1.65
N LEU A 72 25.35 16.11 -2.04
CA LEU A 72 23.92 16.35 -1.93
C LEU A 72 23.11 15.32 -2.72
N HIS A 73 23.54 14.91 -3.92
CA HIS A 73 22.88 13.84 -4.68
C HIS A 73 22.93 12.50 -3.96
N ILE A 74 24.07 12.13 -3.37
CA ILE A 74 24.19 10.87 -2.63
C ILE A 74 23.25 10.89 -1.42
N ILE A 75 23.20 12.00 -0.67
CA ILE A 75 22.28 12.15 0.47
C ILE A 75 20.82 12.09 0.02
N LEU A 76 20.48 12.74 -1.09
CA LEU A 76 19.12 12.72 -1.65
C LEU A 76 18.73 11.33 -2.18
N LEU A 77 19.63 10.62 -2.86
CA LEU A 77 19.40 9.27 -3.34
C LEU A 77 19.26 8.28 -2.19
N TRP A 78 20.08 8.42 -1.15
CA TRP A 78 19.98 7.58 0.04
C TRP A 78 18.70 7.88 0.82
N GLY A 79 18.39 9.16 1.04
CA GLY A 79 17.13 9.59 1.64
C GLY A 79 15.92 9.10 0.85
N TYR A 80 15.96 9.18 -0.48
CA TYR A 80 14.95 8.65 -1.38
C TYR A 80 14.83 7.13 -1.25
N PHE A 81 15.95 6.39 -1.32
CA PHE A 81 15.92 4.93 -1.21
C PHE A 81 15.40 4.46 0.16
N SER A 82 15.90 5.04 1.25
CA SER A 82 15.40 4.78 2.60
C SER A 82 13.92 5.14 2.72
N TYR A 83 13.51 6.29 2.20
CA TYR A 83 12.12 6.70 2.23
C TYR A 83 11.23 5.73 1.46
N HIS A 84 11.61 5.33 0.25
CA HIS A 84 10.88 4.35 -0.55
C HIS A 84 10.79 3.02 0.19
N CYS A 85 11.90 2.46 0.69
CA CYS A 85 11.89 1.17 1.38
C CYS A 85 11.04 1.16 2.66
N PHE A 86 10.94 2.29 3.37
CA PHE A 86 10.17 2.37 4.61
C PHE A 86 8.70 2.77 4.41
N PHE A 87 8.40 3.60 3.41
CA PHE A 87 7.10 4.27 3.30
C PHE A 87 6.21 3.78 2.15
N SER A 88 6.76 3.05 1.17
CA SER A 88 5.96 2.41 0.11
C SER A 88 5.27 1.12 0.59
N SER A 89 5.75 0.55 1.70
CA SER A 89 5.29 -0.77 2.16
C SER A 89 3.89 -0.73 2.80
N GLY A 90 3.46 0.40 3.38
CA GLY A 90 2.13 0.58 3.98
C GLY A 90 2.16 0.85 5.51
N PRO A 91 1.03 0.75 6.24
CA PRO A 91 -0.31 0.44 5.74
C PRO A 91 -1.03 1.66 5.11
N PHE A 92 -1.67 1.45 3.97
CA PHE A 92 -2.57 2.39 3.30
C PHE A 92 -4.00 2.17 3.79
N THR A 93 -4.65 3.24 4.27
CA THR A 93 -6.00 3.16 4.86
C THR A 93 -7.04 4.05 4.19
N ASP A 94 -6.64 4.83 3.18
CA ASP A 94 -7.54 5.73 2.48
C ASP A 94 -8.41 4.95 1.50
N ILE A 95 -9.71 4.86 1.78
CA ILE A 95 -10.71 4.12 1.01
C ILE A 95 -10.73 4.56 -0.47
N ARG A 96 -10.37 5.82 -0.77
CA ARG A 96 -10.32 6.33 -2.15
C ARG A 96 -9.27 5.64 -3.01
N LEU A 97 -8.35 4.89 -2.39
CA LEU A 97 -7.35 4.09 -3.09
C LEU A 97 -7.85 2.69 -3.44
N TYR A 98 -9.06 2.30 -3.06
CA TYR A 98 -9.59 0.94 -3.25
C TYR A 98 -9.45 0.44 -4.69
N ASP A 99 -10.00 1.17 -5.66
CA ASP A 99 -9.94 0.81 -7.08
C ASP A 99 -8.50 0.73 -7.61
N HIS A 100 -7.63 1.62 -7.12
CA HIS A 100 -6.22 1.62 -7.48
C HIS A 100 -5.52 0.37 -6.93
N ILE A 101 -5.83 -0.02 -5.69
CA ILE A 101 -5.29 -1.22 -5.04
C ILE A 101 -5.78 -2.47 -5.77
N LEU A 102 -7.06 -2.57 -6.12
CA LEU A 102 -7.59 -3.69 -6.90
C LEU A 102 -6.85 -3.83 -8.24
N LYS A 103 -6.70 -2.75 -8.99
CA LYS A 103 -5.99 -2.74 -10.28
C LYS A 103 -4.52 -3.15 -10.15
N GLU A 104 -3.84 -2.66 -9.12
CA GLU A 104 -2.42 -2.96 -8.92
C GLU A 104 -2.17 -4.43 -8.58
N ASN A 105 -3.10 -5.09 -7.89
CA ASN A 105 -2.96 -6.49 -7.49
C ASN A 105 -3.53 -7.49 -8.52
N ASN A 106 -3.73 -7.05 -9.77
CA ASN A 106 -4.30 -7.84 -10.87
C ASN A 106 -5.69 -8.39 -10.54
N TYR A 107 -6.58 -7.57 -9.96
CA TYR A 107 -7.99 -7.92 -9.91
C TYR A 107 -8.54 -8.18 -11.34
N PRO A 108 -9.32 -9.26 -11.58
CA PRO A 108 -9.90 -10.18 -10.59
C PRO A 108 -9.03 -11.41 -10.24
N GLU A 109 -7.91 -11.67 -10.92
CA GLU A 109 -7.18 -12.94 -10.83
C GLU A 109 -6.73 -13.31 -9.40
N ASN A 110 -6.20 -12.35 -8.63
CA ASN A 110 -5.72 -12.60 -7.26
C ASN A 110 -6.72 -12.19 -6.16
N LEU A 111 -7.78 -11.48 -6.53
CA LEU A 111 -8.68 -10.78 -5.61
C LEU A 111 -10.15 -11.07 -5.90
N GLU A 112 -10.48 -12.16 -6.59
CA GLU A 112 -11.83 -12.58 -7.01
C GLU A 112 -12.90 -12.52 -5.91
N LEU A 113 -12.51 -12.63 -4.64
CA LEU A 113 -13.44 -12.56 -3.52
C LEU A 113 -13.78 -11.13 -3.09
N PHE A 114 -12.91 -10.15 -3.35
CA PHE A 114 -13.20 -8.75 -3.05
C PHE A 114 -14.28 -8.23 -4.01
N PRO A 115 -15.18 -7.36 -3.53
CA PRO A 115 -16.16 -6.75 -4.41
C PRO A 115 -15.47 -5.82 -5.43
N ASP A 116 -16.03 -5.68 -6.64
CA ASP A 116 -15.49 -4.77 -7.66
C ASP A 116 -15.48 -3.30 -7.17
N GLU A 117 -16.53 -2.94 -6.43
CA GLU A 117 -16.76 -1.64 -5.82
C GLU A 117 -17.27 -1.84 -4.40
N ILE A 118 -17.00 -0.90 -3.49
CA ILE A 118 -17.51 -0.98 -2.13
C ILE A 118 -19.03 -0.77 -2.17
N PRO A 119 -19.85 -1.67 -1.60
CA PRO A 119 -21.31 -1.53 -1.66
C PRO A 119 -21.82 -0.21 -1.08
N GLU A 120 -22.87 0.36 -1.67
CA GLU A 120 -23.40 1.67 -1.24
C GLU A 120 -24.14 1.62 0.09
N ASP A 121 -24.66 0.46 0.46
CA ASP A 121 -25.48 0.22 1.66
C ASP A 121 -24.68 -0.11 2.92
N VAL A 122 -23.34 -0.14 2.83
CA VAL A 122 -22.47 -0.49 3.95
C VAL A 122 -21.99 0.73 4.74
N SER A 123 -21.58 0.49 5.99
CA SER A 123 -21.09 1.54 6.90
C SER A 123 -19.82 1.13 7.62
N GLU A 124 -19.19 2.08 8.33
CA GLU A 124 -17.95 1.83 9.11
C GLU A 124 -16.83 1.15 8.30
N ILE A 125 -16.67 1.57 7.05
CA ILE A 125 -15.69 1.01 6.13
C ILE A 125 -14.27 1.25 6.66
N ASN A 126 -13.49 0.18 6.78
CA ASN A 126 -12.10 0.20 7.17
C ASN A 126 -11.28 -0.61 6.16
N MET A 127 -10.35 0.06 5.49
CA MET A 127 -9.45 -0.57 4.55
C MET A 127 -8.03 -0.53 5.10
N ARG A 128 -7.27 -1.61 4.94
CA ARG A 128 -5.83 -1.66 5.20
C ARG A 128 -5.12 -2.44 4.12
N TYR A 129 -4.16 -1.80 3.46
CA TYR A 129 -3.35 -2.42 2.43
C TYR A 129 -1.85 -2.24 2.69
N PHE A 130 -1.09 -3.30 2.50
CA PHE A 130 0.36 -3.34 2.65
C PHE A 130 0.96 -4.05 1.44
N ARG A 131 1.83 -3.35 0.70
CA ARG A 131 2.36 -3.79 -0.60
C ARG A 131 3.49 -4.83 -0.49
N GLY A 132 4.01 -5.05 0.71
CA GLY A 132 5.05 -6.07 0.96
C GLY A 132 6.42 -5.78 0.33
N MET A 133 6.73 -4.51 0.00
CA MET A 133 8.03 -4.15 -0.57
C MET A 133 9.17 -4.49 0.41
N LEU A 134 10.13 -5.31 -0.05
CA LEU A 134 11.31 -5.82 0.69
C LEU A 134 11.03 -6.64 1.96
N GLN A 135 9.82 -6.60 2.50
CA GLN A 135 9.41 -7.32 3.72
C GLN A 135 8.76 -8.69 3.43
N GLY A 136 8.62 -9.06 2.15
CA GLY A 136 8.13 -10.36 1.68
C GLY A 136 6.63 -10.59 1.85
N LYS A 137 5.96 -9.84 2.73
CA LYS A 137 4.54 -10.04 3.06
C LYS A 137 3.69 -8.86 2.62
N ALA A 138 2.79 -9.12 1.67
CA ALA A 138 1.72 -8.21 1.30
C ALA A 138 0.42 -8.62 2.01
N PHE A 139 -0.42 -7.67 2.37
CA PHE A 139 -1.77 -7.97 2.82
C PHE A 139 -2.77 -6.90 2.41
N PHE A 140 -4.00 -7.32 2.19
CA PHE A 140 -5.12 -6.43 1.94
C PHE A 140 -6.31 -6.86 2.78
N VAL A 141 -6.91 -5.93 3.49
CA VAL A 141 -8.11 -6.15 4.30
C VAL A 141 -9.11 -5.05 4.01
N LEU A 142 -10.34 -5.44 3.68
CA LEU A 142 -11.50 -4.55 3.61
C LEU A 142 -12.52 -5.05 4.64
N LYS A 143 -12.84 -4.22 5.62
CA LYS A 143 -13.85 -4.47 6.63
C LYS A 143 -14.97 -3.44 6.50
N TYR A 144 -16.21 -3.84 6.66
CA TYR A 144 -17.34 -2.93 6.77
C TYR A 144 -18.49 -3.58 7.56
N LYS A 145 -19.41 -2.75 8.03
CA LYS A 145 -20.71 -3.20 8.55
C LYS A 145 -21.74 -3.26 7.43
N ALA A 146 -22.49 -4.35 7.37
CA ALA A 146 -23.46 -4.62 6.33
C ALA A 146 -24.84 -4.97 6.92
N PRO A 147 -25.94 -4.61 6.24
CA PRO A 147 -27.27 -5.08 6.61
C PRO A 147 -27.38 -6.60 6.57
N ASP A 148 -28.31 -7.18 7.34
CA ASP A 148 -28.56 -8.62 7.38
C ASP A 148 -28.89 -9.22 6.01
N GLU A 149 -29.60 -8.45 5.16
CA GLU A 149 -29.93 -8.85 3.79
C GLU A 149 -28.65 -9.06 2.96
N HIS A 150 -27.74 -8.08 2.99
CA HIS A 150 -26.45 -8.12 2.31
C HIS A 150 -25.58 -9.29 2.81
N ILE A 151 -25.50 -9.49 4.13
CA ILE A 151 -24.80 -10.64 4.72
C ILE A 151 -25.42 -11.95 4.24
N GLY A 152 -26.76 -12.02 4.20
CA GLY A 152 -27.49 -13.18 3.69
C GLY A 152 -27.20 -13.50 2.23
N GLU A 153 -27.00 -12.49 1.39
CA GLU A 153 -26.59 -12.67 -0.01
C GLU A 153 -25.18 -13.24 -0.12
N ILE A 154 -24.22 -12.70 0.64
CA ILE A 154 -22.84 -13.20 0.66
C ILE A 154 -22.83 -14.67 1.11
N LEU A 155 -23.55 -15.01 2.18
CA LEU A 155 -23.65 -16.38 2.71
C LEU A 155 -24.26 -17.37 1.70
N LYS A 156 -25.12 -16.91 0.80
CA LYS A 156 -25.70 -17.76 -0.28
C LYS A 156 -24.73 -17.94 -1.46
N LYS A 157 -23.82 -16.99 -1.68
CA LYS A 157 -22.92 -16.96 -2.84
C LYS A 157 -21.73 -17.92 -2.68
N TYR A 158 -21.26 -18.15 -1.46
CA TYR A 158 -20.08 -18.96 -1.18
C TYR A 158 -20.37 -20.08 -0.18
N ASP A 159 -19.59 -21.16 -0.25
CA ASP A 159 -19.72 -22.32 0.64
C ASP A 159 -19.00 -22.06 1.98
N PHE A 160 -19.60 -21.20 2.81
CA PHE A 160 -19.03 -20.83 4.10
C PHE A 160 -19.00 -22.02 5.06
N LYS A 161 -17.89 -22.15 5.77
CA LYS A 161 -17.78 -23.04 6.92
C LYS A 161 -18.18 -22.29 8.18
N ASN A 162 -19.09 -22.87 8.96
CA ASN A 162 -19.47 -22.40 10.28
C ASN A 162 -18.87 -23.32 11.35
N GLY A 163 -18.54 -22.78 12.53
CA GLY A 163 -17.97 -23.56 13.62
C GLY A 163 -16.61 -24.17 13.31
N VAL A 164 -15.80 -23.48 12.50
CA VAL A 164 -14.45 -23.91 12.15
C VAL A 164 -13.43 -22.90 12.68
N VAL A 165 -12.37 -23.42 13.27
CA VAL A 165 -11.25 -22.61 13.77
C VAL A 165 -10.62 -21.85 12.59
N PRO A 166 -10.35 -20.55 12.73
CA PRO A 166 -9.80 -19.76 11.64
C PRO A 166 -8.48 -20.32 11.12
N GLY A 167 -8.35 -20.40 9.79
CA GLY A 167 -7.10 -20.71 9.12
C GLY A 167 -6.08 -19.57 9.23
N ARG A 168 -4.94 -19.70 8.55
CA ARG A 168 -3.84 -18.73 8.68
C ARG A 168 -4.25 -17.33 8.19
N GLY A 169 -4.93 -17.23 7.05
CA GLY A 169 -5.39 -15.95 6.49
C GLY A 169 -6.46 -15.31 7.35
N ALA A 170 -7.45 -16.09 7.79
CA ALA A 170 -8.50 -15.60 8.69
C ALA A 170 -7.95 -15.12 10.04
N ASN A 171 -6.97 -15.83 10.63
CA ASN A 171 -6.28 -15.39 11.86
C ASN A 171 -5.52 -14.07 11.66
N ALA A 172 -4.88 -13.89 10.51
CA ALA A 172 -4.23 -12.64 10.18
C ALA A 172 -5.27 -11.52 10.05
N ALA A 173 -6.38 -11.75 9.32
CA ALA A 173 -7.48 -10.79 9.17
C ALA A 173 -8.04 -10.34 10.54
N LEU A 174 -8.31 -11.29 11.44
CA LEU A 174 -8.75 -11.01 12.82
C LEU A 174 -7.76 -10.12 13.58
N SER A 175 -6.46 -10.34 13.40
CA SER A 175 -5.42 -9.53 14.04
C SER A 175 -5.43 -8.07 13.56
N TYR A 176 -5.74 -7.84 12.28
CA TYR A 176 -5.75 -6.51 11.68
C TYR A 176 -7.10 -5.76 11.84
N THR A 177 -8.17 -6.45 12.25
CA THR A 177 -9.53 -5.91 12.37
C THR A 177 -10.00 -5.65 13.81
N GLY A 178 -9.11 -5.84 14.80
CA GLY A 178 -9.41 -5.60 16.22
C GLY A 178 -9.85 -6.84 16.99
N TYR A 179 -9.86 -8.01 16.33
CA TYR A 179 -10.24 -9.30 16.92
C TYR A 179 -9.03 -10.19 17.24
N ALA A 180 -7.87 -9.58 17.52
CA ALA A 180 -6.64 -10.31 17.86
C ALA A 180 -6.81 -11.23 19.08
N HIS A 181 -7.76 -10.94 19.97
CA HIS A 181 -8.08 -11.79 21.11
C HIS A 181 -8.69 -13.15 20.68
N ILE A 182 -9.45 -13.20 19.59
CA ILE A 182 -10.05 -14.44 19.05
C ILE A 182 -8.96 -15.40 18.57
N ARG A 183 -7.93 -14.85 17.90
CA ARG A 183 -6.78 -15.63 17.41
C ARG A 183 -6.01 -16.38 18.52
N ASN A 184 -6.02 -15.85 19.74
CA ASN A 184 -5.27 -16.44 20.86
C ASN A 184 -6.11 -17.40 21.70
N MET A 185 -7.37 -17.64 21.33
CA MET A 185 -8.22 -18.61 22.01
C MET A 185 -7.83 -20.03 21.60
N ASP A 186 -7.92 -20.96 22.54
CA ASP A 186 -7.91 -22.37 22.21
C ASP A 186 -9.19 -22.76 21.45
N ASP A 187 -9.13 -23.85 20.70
CA ASP A 187 -10.21 -24.30 19.82
C ASP A 187 -11.54 -24.51 20.57
N GLU A 188 -11.49 -25.04 21.79
CA GLU A 188 -12.69 -25.30 22.60
C GLU A 188 -13.35 -23.98 23.03
N SER A 189 -12.55 -23.02 23.52
CA SER A 189 -13.01 -21.67 23.84
C SER A 189 -13.53 -20.92 22.62
N PHE A 190 -12.89 -21.06 21.46
CA PHE A 190 -13.35 -20.44 20.22
C PHE A 190 -14.73 -20.98 19.82
N LEU A 191 -14.87 -22.31 19.72
CA LEU A 191 -16.11 -22.95 19.30
C LEU A 191 -17.26 -22.64 20.27
N LYS A 192 -16.98 -22.60 21.57
CA LYS A 192 -17.97 -22.27 22.60
C LYS A 192 -18.48 -20.82 22.50
N ASN A 193 -17.60 -19.86 22.20
CA ASN A 193 -17.96 -18.44 22.24
C ASN A 193 -18.38 -17.87 20.87
N TYR A 194 -17.90 -18.46 19.78
CA TYR A 194 -18.02 -17.91 18.42
C TYR A 194 -18.41 -18.93 17.35
N GLY A 195 -18.57 -20.21 17.70
CA GLY A 195 -18.77 -21.29 16.74
C GLY A 195 -20.03 -21.18 15.88
N ASP A 196 -21.03 -20.39 16.28
CA ASP A 196 -22.25 -20.11 15.51
C ASP A 196 -22.32 -18.68 14.95
N LYS A 197 -21.32 -17.86 15.28
CA LYS A 197 -21.28 -16.41 15.02
C LYS A 197 -20.28 -16.00 13.95
N ILE A 198 -19.29 -16.85 13.71
CA ILE A 198 -18.22 -16.58 12.75
C ILE A 198 -18.32 -17.55 11.58
N TYR A 199 -18.46 -16.99 10.38
CA TYR A 199 -18.50 -17.73 9.13
C TYR A 199 -17.22 -17.42 8.37
N ILE A 200 -16.54 -18.46 7.90
CA ILE A 200 -15.26 -18.32 7.21
C ILE A 200 -15.34 -19.03 5.87
N TYR A 201 -14.96 -18.29 4.83
CA TYR A 201 -14.67 -18.82 3.51
C TYR A 201 -13.23 -18.45 3.17
N GLU A 202 -12.37 -19.43 2.93
CA GLU A 202 -10.94 -19.23 2.69
C GLU A 202 -10.51 -20.08 1.50
N LYS A 203 -9.76 -19.46 0.58
CA LYS A 203 -9.22 -20.09 -0.63
C LYS A 203 -7.70 -19.87 -0.63
N GLU A 204 -6.97 -20.97 -0.54
CA GLU A 204 -5.52 -21.00 -0.68
C GLU A 204 -5.15 -21.27 -2.13
N TYR A 205 -4.28 -20.44 -2.70
CA TYR A 205 -3.78 -20.63 -4.05
C TYR A 205 -2.40 -21.29 -4.01
N SER A 206 -2.35 -22.57 -4.41
CA SER A 206 -1.16 -23.43 -4.34
C SER A 206 0.06 -22.90 -5.10
N ASN A 207 -0.15 -22.11 -6.15
CA ASN A 207 0.93 -21.63 -7.02
C ASN A 207 1.45 -20.23 -6.64
N SER A 208 0.83 -19.53 -5.69
CA SER A 208 1.06 -18.09 -5.54
C SER A 208 1.36 -17.63 -4.11
N TYR A 209 1.38 -18.53 -3.11
CA TYR A 209 1.59 -18.17 -1.69
C TYR A 209 0.58 -17.15 -1.14
N TYR A 210 -0.56 -16.97 -1.82
CA TYR A 210 -1.64 -16.13 -1.35
C TYR A 210 -2.78 -16.94 -0.74
N THR A 211 -3.32 -16.39 0.33
CA THR A 211 -4.58 -16.83 0.92
C THR A 211 -5.56 -15.68 0.84
N THR A 212 -6.72 -15.90 0.22
CA THR A 212 -7.82 -14.93 0.19
C THR A 212 -9.03 -15.52 0.88
N GLY A 213 -9.89 -14.67 1.44
CA GLY A 213 -11.11 -15.15 2.05
C GLY A 213 -12.06 -14.04 2.44
N ILE A 214 -13.20 -14.49 2.95
CA ILE A 214 -14.27 -13.69 3.51
C ILE A 214 -14.51 -14.23 4.92
N LEU A 215 -14.53 -13.32 5.88
CA LEU A 215 -14.86 -13.58 7.27
C LEU A 215 -16.10 -12.74 7.60
N ILE A 216 -17.13 -13.38 8.14
CA ILE A 216 -18.36 -12.70 8.57
C ILE A 216 -18.49 -12.88 10.08
N LEU A 217 -18.61 -11.78 10.81
CA LEU A 217 -18.93 -11.76 12.24
C LEU A 217 -20.39 -11.34 12.39
N ARG A 218 -21.28 -12.32 12.50
CA ARG A 218 -22.73 -12.13 12.42
C ARG A 218 -23.27 -11.20 13.51
N ASP A 219 -22.84 -11.40 14.76
CA ASP A 219 -23.28 -10.56 15.90
C ASP A 219 -22.87 -9.09 15.77
N ALA A 220 -21.77 -8.82 15.06
CA ALA A 220 -21.27 -7.46 14.82
C ALA A 220 -21.81 -6.85 13.53
N ALA A 221 -22.54 -7.62 12.73
CA ALA A 221 -22.94 -7.30 11.35
C ALA A 221 -21.74 -6.90 10.47
N GLU A 222 -20.57 -7.53 10.69
CA GLU A 222 -19.34 -7.18 10.00
C GLU A 222 -18.95 -8.21 8.94
N VAL A 223 -18.50 -7.70 7.79
CA VAL A 223 -17.91 -8.46 6.70
C VAL A 223 -16.46 -8.02 6.53
N VAL A 224 -15.57 -8.99 6.43
CA VAL A 224 -14.12 -8.79 6.29
C VAL A 224 -13.61 -9.59 5.10
N TYR A 225 -13.22 -8.91 4.04
CA TYR A 225 -12.46 -9.47 2.93
C TYR A 225 -10.98 -9.39 3.25
N PHE A 226 -10.24 -10.43 2.92
CA PHE A 226 -8.82 -10.46 3.13
C PHE A 226 -8.05 -11.13 1.99
N LEU A 227 -6.82 -10.65 1.81
CA LEU A 227 -5.75 -11.26 1.02
C LEU A 227 -4.48 -11.20 1.86
N PHE A 228 -3.76 -12.31 1.96
CA PHE A 228 -2.44 -12.38 2.57
C PHE A 228 -1.48 -13.09 1.64
N SER A 229 -0.34 -12.46 1.37
CA SER A 229 0.82 -13.06 0.70
C SER A 229 1.91 -13.39 1.71
N MET A 230 2.56 -14.53 1.53
CA MET A 230 3.76 -14.90 2.28
C MET A 230 5.08 -14.58 1.56
#